data_AF-A0A2R2MKI0-F1
#
_entry.id   AF-A0A2R2MKI0-F1
#
_cell.length_a   1.000
_cell.length_b   1.000
_cell.length_c   1.000
_cell.angle_alpha   90.00
_cell.angle_beta   90.00
_cell.angle_gamma   90.00
#
_symmetry.space_group_name_H-M   'P 1'
#
loop_
_entity.id
_entity.type
_entity.pdbx_description
1 polymer ?
#
loop_
_entity_poly.entity_id
_entity_poly.type
_entity_poly.pdbx_seq_one_letter_code
_entity_poly.pdbx_strand_id
1 'polypeptide(L)'
;MLMLYRPVTGSHFRFATISCAPSPGNALQARCSWRSSWRLNDGPCGNPCTEADIGQLSNRVLGNWRCFIGCGPVTNVAPHRYFLTAIDRSDFWQQGYNDFTFNLPNAGVFTVGYTGCCWVTLANGGGSWVVITEYNAGIRSDTGTPNSSPITTSKPLIDLDITCGYRFEIPYADADGDTVQCRWATGIECGGICSRLPGATLYPNCTLVIPASARPLYGNGLYGVAIMLEDFPTTSITQGGVPKDELTPLSKVPLQPITDVMCSGNDRYTLNVTVVHYCNAGVCAEFTTSNTVFSDCTVANSYQNVSTETLCSVADTVSPICTFNPFFLFFTTSGYRCMCPLGSYPFIFPFSYVSSASTAVSACFPISGSYCTT
;
A
#
# COMPACT_ATOMS: atom_id res chain seq x y z
N MET A 1 -48.67 3.94 0.16
CA MET A 1 -47.52 3.03 0.18
C MET A 1 -46.36 3.73 -0.52
N LEU A 2 -45.53 4.46 0.24
CA LEU A 2 -44.32 5.09 -0.32
C LEU A 2 -43.31 3.97 -0.62
N MET A 3 -43.03 3.74 -1.90
CA MET A 3 -41.86 2.96 -2.30
C MET A 3 -40.61 3.77 -1.99
N LEU A 4 -39.96 3.47 -0.88
CA LEU A 4 -38.58 3.88 -0.63
C LEU A 4 -37.69 3.14 -1.63
N TYR A 5 -37.26 3.86 -2.66
CA TYR A 5 -36.18 3.44 -3.55
C TYR A 5 -34.93 3.30 -2.68
N ARG A 6 -34.59 2.09 -2.25
CA ARG A 6 -33.26 1.82 -1.71
C ARG A 6 -32.32 1.82 -2.92
N PRO A 7 -31.45 2.82 -3.12
CA PRO A 7 -30.39 2.68 -4.10
C PRO A 7 -29.60 1.43 -3.72
N VAL A 8 -29.52 0.47 -4.64
CA VAL A 8 -28.67 -0.70 -4.50
C VAL A 8 -27.23 -0.18 -4.63
N THR A 9 -26.67 0.31 -3.53
CA THR A 9 -25.27 0.73 -3.46
C THR A 9 -24.42 -0.53 -3.46
N GLY A 10 -23.96 -0.96 -4.63
CA GLY A 10 -22.96 -2.00 -4.80
C GLY A 10 -21.62 -1.56 -4.17
N SER A 11 -21.56 -1.46 -2.85
CA SER A 11 -20.52 -0.77 -2.07
C SER A 11 -19.49 -1.78 -1.56
N HIS A 12 -18.42 -2.00 -2.32
CA HIS A 12 -17.49 -3.07 -1.98
C HIS A 12 -16.03 -2.83 -2.32
N PHE A 13 -15.66 -1.95 -3.25
CA PHE A 13 -14.25 -1.67 -3.52
C PHE A 13 -13.65 -0.68 -2.51
N ARG A 14 -12.43 -0.97 -2.04
CA ARG A 14 -11.75 -0.16 -1.02
C ARG A 14 -10.34 0.28 -1.39
N PHE A 15 -9.60 -0.54 -2.13
CA PHE A 15 -8.23 -0.23 -2.47
C PHE A 15 -7.74 -1.09 -3.63
N ALA A 16 -6.88 -0.54 -4.47
CA ALA A 16 -5.98 -1.35 -5.26
C ALA A 16 -4.72 -0.61 -5.70
N THR A 17 -3.75 -1.41 -6.14
CA THR A 17 -2.54 -0.99 -6.86
C THR A 17 -2.09 -2.14 -7.77
N ILE A 18 -1.35 -1.81 -8.83
CA ILE A 18 -0.77 -2.76 -9.78
C ILE A 18 0.53 -2.20 -10.36
N SER A 19 1.57 -3.03 -10.38
CA SER A 19 2.88 -2.71 -10.96
C SER A 19 3.31 -3.82 -11.90
N CYS A 20 4.01 -3.48 -12.98
CA CYS A 20 4.43 -4.42 -14.00
C CYS A 20 5.94 -4.34 -14.23
N ALA A 21 6.54 -5.48 -14.53
CA ALA A 21 7.96 -5.61 -14.87
C ALA A 21 8.13 -6.64 -15.99
N PRO A 22 9.26 -6.64 -16.72
CA PRO A 22 9.57 -7.72 -17.66
C PRO A 22 9.71 -9.05 -16.92
N SER A 23 9.28 -10.12 -17.56
CA SER A 23 9.52 -11.47 -17.04
C SER A 23 11.01 -11.82 -17.20
N PRO A 24 11.61 -12.57 -16.25
CA PRO A 24 13.01 -12.94 -16.33
C PRO A 24 13.36 -13.59 -17.67
N GLY A 25 14.32 -13.00 -18.39
CA GLY A 25 14.77 -13.49 -19.69
C GLY A 25 13.79 -13.31 -20.86
N ASN A 26 12.65 -12.62 -20.68
CA ASN A 26 11.68 -12.39 -21.74
C ASN A 26 11.11 -10.97 -21.72
N ALA A 27 11.69 -10.09 -22.54
CA ALA A 27 11.27 -8.69 -22.68
C ALA A 27 9.85 -8.50 -23.27
N LEU A 28 9.33 -9.51 -23.99
CA LEU A 28 7.98 -9.48 -24.58
C LEU A 28 6.95 -10.22 -23.71
N GLN A 29 7.23 -10.42 -22.43
CA GLN A 29 6.27 -10.93 -21.47
C GLN A 29 6.29 -10.05 -20.23
N ALA A 30 5.17 -9.40 -19.93
CA ALA A 30 5.02 -8.61 -18.71
C ALA A 30 4.54 -9.51 -17.57
N ARG A 31 5.13 -9.34 -16.39
CA ARG A 31 4.62 -9.84 -15.11
C ARG A 31 4.04 -8.66 -14.35
N CYS A 32 2.74 -8.68 -14.10
CA CYS A 32 2.07 -7.66 -13.32
C CYS A 32 1.62 -8.22 -11.98
N SER A 33 2.03 -7.54 -10.91
CA SER A 33 1.71 -7.87 -9.52
C SER A 33 0.76 -6.82 -8.98
N TRP A 34 -0.24 -7.23 -8.21
CA TRP A 34 -1.29 -6.33 -7.78
C TRP A 34 -1.84 -6.71 -6.41
N ARG A 35 -2.38 -5.70 -5.72
CA ARG A 35 -3.13 -5.87 -4.47
C ARG A 35 -4.47 -5.19 -4.61
N SER A 36 -5.49 -5.78 -4.01
CA SER A 36 -6.77 -5.10 -3.86
C SER A 36 -7.46 -5.46 -2.56
N SER A 37 -8.31 -4.55 -2.10
CA SER A 37 -9.12 -4.72 -0.91
C SER A 37 -10.57 -4.38 -1.20
N TRP A 38 -11.41 -5.14 -0.52
CA TRP A 38 -12.84 -5.12 -0.68
C TRP A 38 -13.50 -5.08 0.68
N ARG A 39 -14.77 -4.71 0.72
CA ARG A 39 -15.61 -4.95 1.88
C ARG A 39 -15.58 -6.43 2.24
N LEU A 40 -15.50 -6.71 3.53
CA LEU A 40 -15.50 -8.08 4.03
C LEU A 40 -16.74 -8.80 3.50
N ASN A 41 -16.55 -10.03 3.02
CA ASN A 41 -17.56 -10.87 2.35
C ASN A 41 -17.99 -10.50 0.92
N ASP A 42 -17.62 -9.32 0.40
CA ASP A 42 -17.99 -8.89 -0.96
C ASP A 42 -16.88 -9.04 -2.01
N GLY A 43 -15.64 -9.21 -1.55
CA GLY A 43 -14.45 -9.43 -2.37
C GLY A 43 -14.27 -10.86 -2.90
N PRO A 44 -13.12 -11.14 -3.57
CA PRO A 44 -12.78 -12.46 -4.08
C PRO A 44 -12.79 -13.59 -3.04
N CYS A 45 -12.49 -13.33 -1.76
CA CYS A 45 -12.55 -14.35 -0.71
C CYS A 45 -13.94 -15.02 -0.60
N GLY A 46 -15.00 -14.32 -1.01
CA GLY A 46 -16.38 -14.82 -0.93
C GLY A 46 -17.03 -14.56 0.42
N ASN A 47 -18.16 -15.21 0.66
CA ASN A 47 -18.97 -15.07 1.87
C ASN A 47 -19.38 -16.49 2.37
N PRO A 48 -18.99 -16.89 3.59
CA PRO A 48 -18.18 -16.13 4.55
C PRO A 48 -16.71 -16.06 4.13
N CYS A 49 -16.06 -14.94 4.41
CA CYS A 49 -14.61 -14.82 4.40
C CYS A 49 -14.10 -14.84 5.84
N THR A 50 -13.16 -15.74 6.13
CA THR A 50 -12.67 -16.02 7.48
C THR A 50 -11.15 -16.09 7.52
N GLU A 51 -10.59 -16.13 8.73
CA GLU A 51 -9.16 -16.25 8.97
C GLU A 51 -8.59 -17.57 8.40
N ALA A 52 -9.42 -18.60 8.25
CA ALA A 52 -9.03 -19.88 7.64
C ALA A 52 -8.74 -19.77 6.13
N ASP A 53 -9.23 -18.72 5.48
CA ASP A 53 -9.02 -18.47 4.05
C ASP A 53 -7.70 -17.73 3.78
N ILE A 54 -7.00 -17.25 4.83
CA ILE A 54 -5.73 -16.53 4.69
C ILE A 54 -4.67 -17.47 4.11
N GLY A 55 -3.95 -16.96 3.10
CA GLY A 55 -2.97 -17.72 2.33
C GLY A 55 -3.58 -18.59 1.22
N GLN A 56 -4.91 -18.68 1.13
CA GLN A 56 -5.58 -19.46 0.08
C GLN A 56 -5.93 -18.59 -1.13
N LEU A 57 -5.79 -19.17 -2.32
CA LEU A 57 -6.28 -18.55 -3.54
C LEU A 57 -7.81 -18.55 -3.54
N SER A 58 -8.38 -17.38 -3.71
CA SER A 58 -9.81 -17.19 -3.65
C SER A 58 -10.55 -17.87 -4.82
N ASN A 59 -11.61 -18.62 -4.52
CA ASN A 59 -12.41 -19.32 -5.52
C ASN A 59 -13.28 -18.38 -6.37
N ARG A 60 -13.70 -17.24 -5.81
CA ARG A 60 -14.57 -16.29 -6.52
C ARG A 60 -13.74 -15.37 -7.42
N VAL A 61 -14.20 -15.21 -8.66
CA VAL A 61 -13.64 -14.28 -9.65
C VAL A 61 -14.59 -13.09 -9.78
N LEU A 62 -14.11 -11.87 -9.55
CA LEU A 62 -14.93 -10.64 -9.62
C LEU A 62 -14.90 -9.94 -10.99
N GLY A 63 -14.16 -10.48 -11.94
CA GLY A 63 -13.98 -9.90 -13.26
C GLY A 63 -12.60 -10.24 -13.82
N ASN A 64 -12.11 -9.44 -14.75
CA ASN A 64 -10.81 -9.65 -15.37
C ASN A 64 -10.01 -8.36 -15.38
N TRP A 65 -8.71 -8.46 -15.11
CA TRP A 65 -7.72 -7.50 -15.56
C TRP A 65 -7.74 -7.46 -17.09
N ARG A 66 -7.71 -6.25 -17.62
CA ARG A 66 -7.85 -5.97 -19.04
C ARG A 66 -6.69 -5.17 -19.56
N CYS A 67 -6.33 -5.42 -20.80
CA CYS A 67 -5.45 -4.54 -21.54
C CYS A 67 -6.29 -3.59 -22.41
N PHE A 68 -6.15 -2.29 -22.17
CA PHE A 68 -6.89 -1.25 -22.85
C PHE A 68 -6.15 -0.70 -24.07
N ILE A 69 -4.82 -0.64 -24.00
CA ILE A 69 -3.96 -0.09 -25.05
C ILE A 69 -2.78 -1.02 -25.27
N GLY A 70 -2.39 -1.23 -26.53
CA GLY A 70 -1.16 -1.93 -26.91
C GLY A 70 -1.30 -3.43 -27.17
N CYS A 71 -2.25 -4.14 -26.56
CA CYS A 71 -2.34 -5.61 -26.63
C CYS A 71 -3.04 -6.20 -27.88
N GLY A 72 -3.40 -5.37 -28.86
CA GLY A 72 -4.10 -5.83 -30.07
C GLY A 72 -5.49 -6.43 -29.74
N PRO A 73 -5.82 -7.67 -30.20
CA PRO A 73 -7.14 -8.27 -29.97
C PRO A 73 -7.33 -8.82 -28.54
N VAL A 74 -6.25 -8.98 -27.78
CA VAL A 74 -6.31 -9.50 -26.41
C VAL A 74 -6.77 -8.39 -25.48
N THR A 75 -7.97 -8.55 -24.92
CA THR A 75 -8.55 -7.55 -24.01
C THR A 75 -8.61 -8.02 -22.57
N ASN A 76 -8.67 -9.33 -22.28
CA ASN A 76 -8.64 -9.86 -20.91
C ASN A 76 -7.32 -10.60 -20.71
N VAL A 77 -6.54 -10.20 -19.70
CA VAL A 77 -5.19 -10.73 -19.45
C VAL A 77 -5.13 -11.65 -18.23
N ALA A 78 -6.00 -11.45 -17.24
CA ALA A 78 -6.09 -12.34 -16.06
C ALA A 78 -7.42 -12.18 -15.31
N PRO A 79 -7.91 -13.22 -14.61
CA PRO A 79 -9.04 -13.08 -13.70
C PRO A 79 -8.67 -12.27 -12.45
N HIS A 80 -9.58 -11.43 -11.96
CA HIS A 80 -9.42 -10.76 -10.68
C HIS A 80 -9.85 -11.68 -9.52
N ARG A 81 -8.89 -12.46 -9.03
CA ARG A 81 -8.93 -13.30 -7.83
C ARG A 81 -7.56 -13.26 -7.13
N TYR A 82 -7.49 -13.43 -5.82
CA TYR A 82 -6.23 -13.27 -5.09
C TYR A 82 -5.99 -14.31 -4.02
N PHE A 83 -4.76 -14.41 -3.56
CA PHE A 83 -4.45 -15.01 -2.27
C PHE A 83 -4.86 -14.03 -1.17
N LEU A 84 -5.71 -14.48 -0.25
CA LEU A 84 -6.14 -13.63 0.86
C LEU A 84 -4.95 -13.38 1.79
N THR A 85 -4.66 -12.12 2.08
CA THR A 85 -3.52 -11.74 2.93
C THR A 85 -3.95 -11.28 4.32
N ALA A 86 -5.12 -10.64 4.43
CA ALA A 86 -5.65 -10.16 5.70
C ALA A 86 -7.15 -9.88 5.61
N ILE A 87 -7.81 -9.91 6.77
CA ILE A 87 -9.17 -9.43 6.98
C ILE A 87 -9.22 -8.57 8.24
N ASP A 88 -10.19 -7.67 8.28
CA ASP A 88 -10.55 -6.93 9.49
C ASP A 88 -12.07 -6.93 9.64
N ARG A 89 -12.52 -7.47 10.78
CA ARG A 89 -13.94 -7.59 11.11
C ARG A 89 -14.51 -6.32 11.73
N SER A 90 -13.67 -5.51 12.36
CA SER A 90 -14.06 -4.22 12.95
C SER A 90 -14.27 -3.18 11.85
N ASP A 91 -13.35 -3.13 10.90
CA ASP A 91 -13.36 -2.14 9.81
C ASP A 91 -14.02 -2.69 8.52
N PHE A 92 -14.52 -3.92 8.58
CA PHE A 92 -15.25 -4.61 7.51
C PHE A 92 -14.50 -4.64 6.17
N TRP A 93 -13.24 -5.06 6.16
CA TRP A 93 -12.46 -5.23 4.94
C TRP A 93 -11.76 -6.58 4.82
N GLN A 94 -11.43 -6.95 3.59
CA GLN A 94 -10.56 -8.06 3.21
C GLN A 94 -9.55 -7.55 2.20
N GLN A 95 -8.34 -8.10 2.19
CA GLN A 95 -7.29 -7.71 1.24
C GLN A 95 -6.53 -8.93 0.76
N GLY A 96 -6.17 -8.93 -0.52
CA GLY A 96 -5.28 -9.94 -1.07
C GLY A 96 -4.30 -9.41 -2.10
N TYR A 97 -3.47 -10.33 -2.55
CA TYR A 97 -2.44 -10.13 -3.56
C TYR A 97 -2.52 -11.23 -4.62
N ASN A 98 -2.19 -10.88 -5.87
CA ASN A 98 -1.87 -11.87 -6.88
C ASN A 98 -0.94 -11.27 -7.93
N ASP A 99 -0.45 -12.12 -8.81
CA ASP A 99 0.22 -11.70 -10.03
C ASP A 99 -0.23 -12.52 -11.23
N PHE A 100 0.06 -12.00 -12.42
CA PHE A 100 -0.15 -12.70 -13.67
C PHE A 100 0.92 -12.30 -14.68
N THR A 101 1.18 -13.20 -15.62
CA THR A 101 2.03 -12.95 -16.78
C THR A 101 1.20 -12.96 -18.04
N PHE A 102 1.51 -12.07 -18.99
CA PHE A 102 0.90 -12.11 -20.31
C PHE A 102 1.90 -11.67 -21.39
N ASN A 103 1.75 -12.24 -22.58
CA ASN A 103 2.63 -11.97 -23.71
C ASN A 103 2.23 -10.65 -24.39
N LEU A 104 3.25 -9.87 -24.74
CA LEU A 104 3.12 -8.58 -25.38
C LEU A 104 3.31 -8.74 -26.90
N PRO A 105 2.44 -8.14 -27.73
CA PRO A 105 2.56 -8.22 -29.18
C PRO A 105 3.76 -7.44 -29.75
N ASN A 106 4.34 -6.52 -28.99
CA ASN A 106 5.47 -5.67 -29.39
C ASN A 106 6.15 -5.04 -28.16
N ALA A 107 7.25 -4.32 -28.37
CA ALA A 107 8.00 -3.60 -27.34
C ALA A 107 7.49 -2.15 -27.14
N GLY A 108 6.16 -1.95 -27.19
CA GLY A 108 5.53 -0.63 -27.11
C GLY A 108 5.03 -0.26 -25.70
N VAL A 109 4.11 0.71 -25.66
CA VAL A 109 3.43 1.15 -24.43
C VAL A 109 2.08 0.45 -24.29
N PHE A 110 1.80 -0.03 -23.08
CA PHE A 110 0.62 -0.79 -22.73
C PHE A 110 -0.12 -0.14 -21.58
N THR A 111 -1.44 -0.09 -21.67
CA THR A 111 -2.30 0.29 -20.54
C THR A 111 -3.06 -0.93 -20.06
N VAL A 112 -2.78 -1.37 -18.84
CA VAL A 112 -3.42 -2.53 -18.21
C VAL A 112 -4.18 -2.06 -16.99
N GLY A 113 -5.35 -2.62 -16.74
CA GLY A 113 -6.08 -2.26 -15.55
C GLY A 113 -7.32 -3.07 -15.25
N TYR A 114 -7.97 -2.71 -14.16
CA TYR A 114 -9.20 -3.33 -13.69
C TYR A 114 -10.20 -2.23 -13.35
N THR A 115 -11.41 -2.36 -13.89
CA THR A 115 -12.47 -1.37 -13.75
C THR A 115 -13.75 -2.06 -13.34
N GLY A 116 -14.61 -1.33 -12.64
CA GLY A 116 -15.89 -1.86 -12.20
C GLY A 116 -16.65 -0.89 -11.32
N CYS A 117 -17.67 -1.41 -10.65
CA CYS A 117 -18.49 -0.64 -9.71
C CYS A 117 -18.88 -1.53 -8.52
N CYS A 118 -19.01 -1.02 -7.29
CA CYS A 118 -18.73 0.35 -6.87
C CYS A 118 -17.82 0.46 -5.65
N TRP A 119 -17.18 1.63 -5.52
CA TRP A 119 -16.57 2.09 -4.28
C TRP A 119 -17.55 1.93 -3.12
N VAL A 120 -17.04 1.70 -1.91
CA VAL A 120 -17.84 1.88 -0.69
C VAL A 120 -18.38 3.31 -0.59
N THR A 121 -19.35 3.56 0.29
CA THR A 121 -19.90 4.92 0.45
C THR A 121 -18.80 5.88 0.92
N LEU A 122 -18.52 6.91 0.10
CA LEU A 122 -17.53 7.95 0.38
C LEU A 122 -18.23 9.27 0.68
N ALA A 123 -17.57 10.12 1.47
CA ALA A 123 -17.98 11.48 1.77
C ALA A 123 -17.89 12.40 0.54
N ASN A 124 -17.02 12.07 -0.43
CA ASN A 124 -16.93 12.75 -1.72
C ASN A 124 -16.54 11.74 -2.82
N GLY A 125 -17.12 11.90 -4.01
CA GLY A 125 -16.89 11.01 -5.15
C GLY A 125 -17.55 9.64 -4.98
N GLY A 126 -16.88 8.60 -5.48
CA GLY A 126 -17.33 7.21 -5.42
C GLY A 126 -17.92 6.72 -6.73
N GLY A 127 -18.81 5.72 -6.69
CA GLY A 127 -19.30 5.09 -7.91
C GLY A 127 -18.26 4.14 -8.51
N SER A 128 -17.91 4.32 -9.79
CA SER A 128 -16.99 3.42 -10.49
C SER A 128 -15.53 3.58 -10.04
N TRP A 129 -14.80 2.47 -9.93
CA TRP A 129 -13.35 2.47 -9.76
C TRP A 129 -12.64 2.19 -11.07
N VAL A 130 -11.42 2.71 -11.19
CA VAL A 130 -10.52 2.46 -12.31
C VAL A 130 -9.12 2.32 -11.76
N VAL A 131 -8.53 1.14 -11.89
CA VAL A 131 -7.16 0.83 -11.46
C VAL A 131 -6.35 0.56 -12.71
N ILE A 132 -5.59 1.54 -13.19
CA ILE A 132 -4.85 1.45 -14.46
C ILE A 132 -3.37 1.77 -14.27
N THR A 133 -2.53 0.98 -14.91
CA THR A 133 -1.08 1.19 -15.00
C THR A 133 -0.68 1.35 -16.46
N GLU A 134 0.34 2.17 -16.69
CA GLU A 134 1.01 2.31 -17.98
C GLU A 134 2.38 1.62 -17.87
N TYR A 135 2.61 0.62 -18.72
CA TYR A 135 3.85 -0.15 -18.77
C TYR A 135 4.47 -0.02 -20.17
N ASN A 136 5.74 0.36 -20.25
CA ASN A 136 6.46 0.46 -21.50
C ASN A 136 7.49 -0.67 -21.62
N ALA A 137 7.26 -1.55 -22.60
CA ALA A 137 8.08 -2.72 -22.88
C ALA A 137 9.30 -2.43 -23.76
N GLY A 138 9.50 -1.17 -24.14
CA GLY A 138 10.68 -0.73 -24.89
C GLY A 138 11.95 -0.98 -24.09
N ILE A 139 12.97 -1.52 -24.76
CA ILE A 139 14.29 -1.73 -24.15
C ILE A 139 14.90 -0.39 -23.77
N ARG A 140 15.35 -0.28 -22.52
CA ARG A 140 16.10 0.89 -22.04
C ARG A 140 17.56 0.80 -22.48
N SER A 141 18.14 1.93 -22.85
CA SER A 141 19.55 1.99 -23.30
C SER A 141 20.58 1.81 -22.18
N ASP A 142 20.20 2.02 -20.92
CA ASP A 142 21.06 1.91 -19.74
C ASP A 142 21.07 0.50 -19.14
N THR A 143 19.90 -0.15 -18.99
CA THR A 143 19.77 -1.48 -18.38
C THR A 143 19.78 -2.62 -19.41
N GLY A 144 19.52 -2.33 -20.68
CA GLY A 144 19.37 -3.34 -21.73
C GLY A 144 18.11 -4.21 -21.60
N THR A 145 17.22 -3.88 -20.66
CA THR A 145 15.94 -4.55 -20.43
C THR A 145 14.79 -3.54 -20.51
N PRO A 146 13.53 -3.99 -20.63
CA PRO A 146 12.39 -3.12 -20.36
C PRO A 146 12.42 -2.59 -18.92
N ASN A 147 11.64 -1.54 -18.69
CA ASN A 147 11.52 -0.90 -17.38
C ASN A 147 10.75 -1.77 -16.38
N SER A 148 11.19 -1.78 -15.13
CA SER A 148 10.52 -2.40 -13.99
C SER A 148 9.80 -1.32 -13.19
N SER A 149 8.49 -1.18 -13.38
CA SER A 149 7.71 -0.13 -12.70
C SER A 149 7.84 -0.15 -11.18
N PRO A 150 7.72 1.01 -10.51
CA PRO A 150 7.81 1.08 -9.06
C PRO A 150 6.70 0.25 -8.42
N ILE A 151 7.02 -0.38 -7.30
CA ILE A 151 6.05 -1.08 -6.47
C ILE A 151 5.65 -0.19 -5.31
N THR A 152 4.37 -0.23 -4.94
CA THR A 152 3.83 0.54 -3.82
C THR A 152 2.73 -0.24 -3.12
N THR A 153 2.38 0.17 -1.91
CA THR A 153 1.31 -0.46 -1.15
C THR A 153 0.75 0.49 -0.10
N SER A 154 -0.42 0.16 0.43
CA SER A 154 -1.04 0.89 1.52
C SER A 154 -1.94 -0.05 2.32
N LYS A 155 -2.24 0.36 3.56
CA LYS A 155 -3.44 -0.13 4.23
C LYS A 155 -4.67 0.26 3.40
N PRO A 156 -5.68 -0.62 3.31
CA PRO A 156 -6.88 -0.33 2.53
C PRO A 156 -7.75 0.74 3.19
N LEU A 157 -7.65 0.86 4.51
CA LEU A 157 -8.25 1.92 5.33
C LEU A 157 -7.13 2.59 6.15
N ILE A 158 -7.04 3.90 6.05
CA ILE A 158 -6.09 4.72 6.82
C ILE A 158 -6.90 5.63 7.74
N ASP A 159 -6.78 5.44 9.04
CA ASP A 159 -7.41 6.35 10.01
C ASP A 159 -6.65 7.66 10.05
N LEU A 160 -7.35 8.76 9.77
CA LEU A 160 -6.78 10.11 9.76
C LEU A 160 -7.28 10.90 10.96
N ASP A 161 -6.38 11.13 11.92
CA ASP A 161 -6.54 12.22 12.88
C ASP A 161 -5.94 13.50 12.30
N ILE A 162 -6.82 14.39 11.84
CA ILE A 162 -6.43 15.67 11.21
C ILE A 162 -6.41 16.84 12.21
N THR A 163 -6.60 16.58 13.50
CA THR A 163 -6.70 17.63 14.54
C THR A 163 -5.43 18.49 14.61
N CYS A 164 -4.26 17.85 14.46
CA CYS A 164 -2.95 18.51 14.43
C CYS A 164 -2.35 18.59 13.02
N GLY A 165 -3.17 18.32 12.00
CA GLY A 165 -2.68 18.01 10.66
C GLY A 165 -2.12 16.59 10.57
N TYR A 166 -1.92 16.13 9.34
CA TYR A 166 -1.50 14.77 9.04
C TYR A 166 -0.41 14.80 7.97
N ARG A 167 0.63 13.99 8.15
CA ARG A 167 1.71 13.81 7.18
C ARG A 167 1.94 12.31 6.99
N PHE A 168 1.92 11.86 5.74
CA PHE A 168 2.15 10.48 5.39
C PHE A 168 3.11 10.38 4.21
N GLU A 169 4.10 9.49 4.35
CA GLU A 169 5.02 9.15 3.29
C GLU A 169 4.52 7.87 2.62
N ILE A 170 4.23 7.97 1.32
CA ILE A 170 3.76 6.82 0.55
C ILE A 170 4.95 5.91 0.30
N PRO A 171 4.90 4.64 0.74
CA PRO A 171 6.01 3.73 0.52
C PRO A 171 6.07 3.31 -0.94
N TYR A 172 7.29 3.29 -1.48
CA TYR A 172 7.57 2.78 -2.81
C TYR A 172 8.97 2.15 -2.86
N ALA A 173 9.19 1.31 -3.86
CA ALA A 173 10.52 0.83 -4.23
C ALA A 173 10.59 0.72 -5.76
N ASP A 174 11.75 1.02 -6.32
CA ASP A 174 12.03 0.92 -7.75
C ASP A 174 13.21 -0.03 -7.97
N ALA A 175 13.05 -1.00 -8.87
CA ALA A 175 14.05 -2.05 -9.07
C ALA A 175 15.19 -1.63 -9.99
N ASP A 176 14.96 -0.62 -10.83
CA ASP A 176 15.94 -0.14 -11.80
C ASP A 176 16.74 1.06 -11.25
N GLY A 177 16.37 1.56 -10.07
CA GLY A 177 17.04 2.67 -9.39
C GLY A 177 16.56 4.04 -9.85
N ASP A 178 15.39 4.11 -10.46
CA ASP A 178 14.81 5.34 -10.98
C ASP A 178 14.28 6.25 -9.88
N THR A 179 14.18 7.54 -10.18
CA THR A 179 13.55 8.51 -9.27
C THR A 179 12.05 8.38 -9.39
N VAL A 180 11.37 8.04 -8.29
CA VAL A 180 9.92 7.97 -8.26
C VAL A 180 9.33 9.31 -7.81
N GLN A 181 8.35 9.81 -8.56
CA GLN A 181 7.55 10.96 -8.18
C GLN A 181 6.07 10.61 -8.10
N CYS A 182 5.37 11.27 -7.18
CA CYS A 182 3.94 11.12 -6.99
C CYS A 182 3.16 12.35 -7.47
N ARG A 183 2.01 12.09 -8.10
CA ARG A 183 1.03 13.13 -8.43
C ARG A 183 -0.39 12.63 -8.19
N TRP A 184 -1.32 13.56 -8.07
CA TRP A 184 -2.74 13.21 -8.07
C TRP A 184 -3.12 12.56 -9.40
N ALA A 185 -3.90 11.49 -9.33
CA ALA A 185 -4.49 10.87 -10.51
C ALA A 185 -5.47 11.84 -11.19
N THR A 186 -5.54 11.79 -12.52
CA THR A 186 -6.39 12.69 -13.32
C THR A 186 -7.15 11.95 -14.41
N GLY A 187 -8.27 12.52 -14.87
CA GLY A 187 -9.07 11.97 -15.95
C GLY A 187 -9.53 10.53 -15.65
N ILE A 188 -9.13 9.58 -16.48
CA ILE A 188 -9.52 8.17 -16.33
C ILE A 188 -8.81 7.47 -15.15
N GLU A 189 -7.62 7.95 -14.73
CA GLU A 189 -6.80 7.32 -13.68
C GLU A 189 -7.47 7.30 -12.30
N CYS A 190 -8.41 8.20 -12.06
CA CYS A 190 -9.09 8.35 -10.77
C CYS A 190 -10.53 7.83 -10.76
N GLY A 191 -11.08 7.41 -11.90
CA GLY A 191 -12.46 6.95 -12.00
C GLY A 191 -13.44 7.93 -11.35
N GLY A 192 -14.20 7.46 -10.36
CA GLY A 192 -15.15 8.29 -9.62
C GLY A 192 -14.60 9.05 -8.41
N ILE A 193 -13.28 9.00 -8.14
CA ILE A 193 -12.64 9.64 -6.97
C ILE A 193 -11.56 10.66 -7.36
N CYS A 194 -11.77 11.41 -8.45
CA CYS A 194 -10.84 12.44 -8.93
C CYS A 194 -10.73 13.67 -8.03
N SER A 195 -11.56 13.77 -7.01
CA SER A 195 -11.48 14.86 -6.03
C SER A 195 -10.28 14.62 -5.11
N ARG A 196 -9.40 15.61 -5.01
CA ARG A 196 -8.31 15.60 -4.01
C ARG A 196 -8.91 15.61 -2.60
N LEU A 197 -8.18 15.06 -1.64
CA LEU A 197 -8.48 15.28 -0.24
C LEU A 197 -8.54 16.79 0.05
N PRO A 198 -9.61 17.31 0.67
CA PRO A 198 -9.77 18.74 0.88
C PRO A 198 -8.58 19.39 1.63
N GLY A 199 -7.99 20.43 1.03
CA GLY A 199 -6.84 21.13 1.63
C GLY A 199 -5.54 20.32 1.70
N ALA A 200 -5.50 19.11 1.14
CA ALA A 200 -4.30 18.29 1.12
C ALA A 200 -3.34 18.71 0.00
N THR A 201 -2.04 18.60 0.28
CA THR A 201 -0.95 18.77 -0.69
C THR A 201 -0.22 17.46 -0.84
N LEU A 202 -0.03 17.00 -2.09
CA LEU A 202 0.83 15.88 -2.42
C LEU A 202 2.09 16.44 -3.07
N TYR A 203 3.24 16.18 -2.47
CA TYR A 203 4.52 16.57 -3.00
C TYR A 203 5.08 15.51 -3.94
N PRO A 204 5.92 15.89 -4.93
CA PRO A 204 6.53 14.94 -5.87
C PRO A 204 7.31 13.83 -5.18
N ASN A 205 7.94 14.08 -4.02
CA ASN A 205 8.63 13.07 -3.22
C ASN A 205 7.68 12.09 -2.49
N CYS A 206 6.46 11.91 -2.97
CA CYS A 206 5.47 10.99 -2.42
C CYS A 206 5.07 11.26 -0.96
N THR A 207 5.19 12.53 -0.52
CA THR A 207 4.70 12.98 0.79
C THR A 207 3.32 13.62 0.65
N LEU A 208 2.32 13.08 1.34
CA LEU A 208 0.99 13.67 1.48
C LEU A 208 0.90 14.46 2.79
N VAL A 209 0.47 15.72 2.71
CA VAL A 209 0.30 16.61 3.87
C VAL A 209 -1.11 17.19 3.88
N ILE A 210 -1.78 17.05 5.03
CA ILE A 210 -3.05 17.71 5.34
C ILE A 210 -2.75 18.68 6.50
N PRO A 211 -2.73 20.00 6.28
CA PRO A 211 -2.47 20.93 7.37
C PRO A 211 -3.63 20.93 8.37
N ALA A 212 -3.36 21.24 9.65
CA ALA A 212 -4.40 21.34 10.67
C ALA A 212 -5.51 22.33 10.31
N SER A 213 -5.18 23.39 9.56
CA SER A 213 -6.13 24.37 9.04
C SER A 213 -7.15 23.79 8.06
N ALA A 214 -6.91 22.61 7.49
CA ALA A 214 -7.85 21.92 6.62
C ALA A 214 -8.94 21.17 7.39
N ARG A 215 -8.83 21.01 8.73
CA ARG A 215 -9.82 20.29 9.56
C ARG A 215 -11.28 20.69 9.27
N PRO A 216 -11.65 21.98 9.16
CA PRO A 216 -13.04 22.37 8.91
C PRO A 216 -13.61 21.92 7.56
N LEU A 217 -12.76 21.44 6.64
CA LEU A 217 -13.16 20.93 5.32
C LEU A 217 -13.59 19.46 5.35
N TYR A 218 -13.43 18.78 6.48
CA TYR A 218 -13.75 17.37 6.64
C TYR A 218 -14.94 17.16 7.57
N GLY A 219 -15.80 16.21 7.21
CA GLY A 219 -16.80 15.62 8.08
C GLY A 219 -16.44 14.18 8.40
N ASN A 220 -17.27 13.53 9.21
CA ASN A 220 -17.10 12.11 9.52
C ASN A 220 -17.34 11.27 8.27
N GLY A 221 -16.41 10.36 7.95
CA GLY A 221 -16.61 9.34 6.93
C GLY A 221 -15.37 9.04 6.09
N LEU A 222 -15.61 8.22 5.06
CA LEU A 222 -14.58 7.69 4.19
C LEU A 222 -14.28 8.63 3.02
N TYR A 223 -13.00 8.87 2.74
CA TYR A 223 -12.56 9.64 1.59
C TYR A 223 -11.67 8.77 0.70
N GLY A 224 -11.94 8.79 -0.61
CA GLY A 224 -11.09 8.12 -1.59
C GLY A 224 -9.86 8.97 -1.91
N VAL A 225 -8.71 8.32 -2.06
CA VAL A 225 -7.45 8.94 -2.48
C VAL A 225 -7.04 8.29 -3.79
N ALA A 226 -6.68 9.07 -4.81
CA ALA A 226 -6.20 8.53 -6.08
C ALA A 226 -4.88 9.20 -6.48
N ILE A 227 -3.80 8.42 -6.47
CA ILE A 227 -2.43 8.86 -6.71
C ILE A 227 -1.82 8.01 -7.81
N MET A 228 -0.95 8.63 -8.62
CA MET A 228 -0.08 7.93 -9.56
C MET A 228 1.36 8.09 -9.09
N LEU A 229 2.07 6.97 -9.03
CA LEU A 229 3.52 6.92 -8.91
C LEU A 229 4.10 6.78 -10.31
N GLU A 230 5.09 7.60 -10.62
CA GLU A 230 5.75 7.64 -11.91
C GLU A 230 7.26 7.57 -11.68
N ASP A 231 7.95 6.71 -12.42
CA ASP A 231 9.40 6.54 -12.37
C ASP A 231 10.08 7.34 -13.50
N PHE A 232 11.22 7.92 -13.18
CA PHE A 232 12.00 8.78 -14.06
C PHE A 232 13.46 8.35 -14.03
N PRO A 233 14.11 8.21 -15.20
CA PRO A 233 15.51 7.81 -15.23
C PRO A 233 16.39 8.92 -14.61
N THR A 234 17.43 8.51 -13.90
CA THR A 234 18.37 9.46 -13.26
C THR A 234 19.30 10.16 -14.28
N THR A 235 19.35 9.67 -15.51
CA THR A 235 20.10 10.23 -16.63
C THR A 235 19.26 10.14 -17.90
N SER A 236 19.56 10.95 -18.93
CA SER A 236 18.87 10.82 -20.21
C SER A 236 19.15 9.46 -20.87
N ILE A 237 18.08 8.73 -21.17
CA ILE A 237 18.14 7.41 -21.82
C ILE A 237 17.22 7.37 -23.04
N THR A 238 17.21 6.25 -23.74
CA THR A 238 16.11 5.90 -24.66
C THR A 238 15.39 4.66 -24.15
N GLN A 239 14.08 4.63 -24.35
CA GLN A 239 13.23 3.47 -24.06
C GLN A 239 12.46 3.10 -25.33
N GLY A 240 12.81 1.97 -25.95
CA GLY A 240 12.26 1.60 -27.26
C GLY A 240 12.61 2.62 -28.36
N GLY A 241 13.76 3.27 -28.27
CA GLY A 241 14.21 4.31 -29.20
C GLY A 241 13.61 5.70 -28.97
N VAL A 242 12.72 5.86 -27.98
CA VAL A 242 12.16 7.17 -27.60
C VAL A 242 12.99 7.78 -26.47
N PRO A 243 13.46 9.04 -26.58
CA PRO A 243 14.16 9.72 -25.49
C PRO A 243 13.33 9.83 -24.21
N LYS A 244 13.98 9.61 -23.06
CA LYS A 244 13.42 9.72 -21.71
C LYS A 244 14.42 10.46 -20.82
N ASP A 245 13.91 11.25 -19.88
CA ASP A 245 14.67 12.11 -18.98
C ASP A 245 13.93 12.29 -17.64
N GLU A 246 14.46 13.12 -16.75
CA GLU A 246 13.90 13.41 -15.42
C GLU A 246 12.49 14.05 -15.44
N LEU A 247 11.97 14.40 -16.63
CA LEU A 247 10.65 14.99 -16.83
C LEU A 247 9.68 14.05 -17.55
N THR A 248 10.16 12.95 -18.12
CA THR A 248 9.37 12.04 -18.93
C THR A 248 9.30 10.65 -18.29
N PRO A 249 8.14 10.23 -17.77
CA PRO A 249 8.06 9.01 -16.97
C PRO A 249 8.24 7.75 -17.83
N LEU A 250 8.81 6.69 -17.25
CA LEU A 250 9.01 5.38 -17.89
C LEU A 250 7.75 4.52 -17.79
N SER A 251 7.03 4.66 -16.68
CA SER A 251 5.81 3.94 -16.36
C SER A 251 4.94 4.71 -15.35
N LYS A 252 3.72 4.21 -15.12
CA LYS A 252 2.76 4.82 -14.18
C LYS A 252 2.04 3.75 -13.37
N VAL A 253 2.01 3.91 -12.06
CA VAL A 253 1.46 2.93 -11.11
C VAL A 253 0.39 3.57 -10.24
N PRO A 254 -0.85 3.04 -10.20
CA PRO A 254 -1.92 3.62 -9.42
C PRO A 254 -1.81 3.21 -7.95
N LEU A 255 -2.14 4.14 -7.05
CA LEU A 255 -2.35 3.89 -5.63
C LEU A 255 -3.67 4.53 -5.21
N GLN A 256 -4.63 3.70 -4.77
CA GLN A 256 -5.99 4.18 -4.46
C GLN A 256 -6.53 3.72 -3.09
N PRO A 257 -5.98 4.17 -1.94
CA PRO A 257 -6.51 3.83 -0.63
C PRO A 257 -7.74 4.67 -0.26
N ILE A 258 -8.43 4.22 0.78
CA ILE A 258 -9.45 5.03 1.47
C ILE A 258 -8.90 5.50 2.81
N THR A 259 -9.28 6.71 3.20
CA THR A 259 -9.00 7.28 4.50
C THR A 259 -10.29 7.46 5.30
N ASP A 260 -10.30 7.04 6.57
CA ASP A 260 -11.40 7.33 7.49
C ASP A 260 -11.08 8.58 8.30
N VAL A 261 -11.96 9.58 8.24
CA VAL A 261 -11.82 10.80 9.03
C VAL A 261 -12.87 10.81 10.12
N MET A 262 -12.42 10.84 11.37
CA MET A 262 -13.28 10.97 12.54
C MET A 262 -13.10 12.35 13.19
N CYS A 263 -14.05 13.25 12.93
CA CYS A 263 -14.17 14.55 13.60
C CYS A 263 -15.12 14.42 14.80
N SER A 264 -14.64 14.00 15.99
CA SER A 264 -15.45 14.17 17.20
C SER A 264 -15.39 15.62 17.69
N GLY A 265 -16.57 16.20 17.93
CA GLY A 265 -16.74 17.53 18.51
C GLY A 265 -16.51 17.61 20.02
N ASN A 266 -16.19 16.49 20.70
CA ASN A 266 -15.94 16.52 22.15
C ASN A 266 -15.07 15.38 22.72
N ASP A 267 -14.43 14.55 21.90
CA ASP A 267 -13.75 13.36 22.41
C ASP A 267 -12.23 13.46 22.37
N ARG A 268 -11.66 13.55 23.58
CA ARG A 268 -10.28 13.16 23.88
C ARG A 268 -10.16 11.64 23.74
N TYR A 269 -9.92 11.11 22.55
CA TYR A 269 -9.57 9.69 22.41
C TYR A 269 -8.38 9.48 21.48
N THR A 270 -7.32 8.97 22.11
CA THR A 270 -6.23 8.13 21.59
C THR A 270 -5.79 8.37 20.14
N LEU A 271 -4.77 9.21 20.02
CA LEU A 271 -3.87 9.31 18.88
C LEU A 271 -3.20 7.94 18.65
N ASN A 272 -3.64 7.18 17.64
CA ASN A 272 -2.98 5.93 17.24
C ASN A 272 -1.81 6.28 16.31
N VAL A 273 -0.73 6.85 16.87
CA VAL A 273 0.48 7.17 16.11
C VAL A 273 1.16 5.86 15.75
N THR A 274 0.95 5.41 14.51
CA THR A 274 1.82 4.38 13.94
C THR A 274 3.09 5.10 13.48
N VAL A 275 4.12 5.16 14.34
CA VAL A 275 5.40 5.76 13.94
C VAL A 275 6.10 4.81 12.96
N VAL A 276 6.28 5.25 11.72
CA VAL A 276 7.07 4.56 10.69
C VAL A 276 8.55 4.90 10.93
N HIS A 277 9.40 3.88 11.09
CA HIS A 277 10.85 4.04 11.19
C HIS A 277 11.57 3.17 10.15
N TYR A 278 12.68 3.69 9.62
CA TYR A 278 13.57 3.08 8.63
C TYR A 278 14.82 2.49 9.28
N CYS A 279 15.37 1.41 8.72
CA CYS A 279 16.80 1.04 8.82
C CYS A 279 17.31 0.36 7.54
N ASN A 280 18.44 0.86 7.02
CA ASN A 280 19.26 0.16 6.04
C ASN A 280 19.88 -1.09 6.67
N ALA A 281 19.89 -2.21 5.95
CA ALA A 281 20.72 -3.36 6.29
C ALA A 281 22.19 -3.01 6.03
N GLY A 282 22.99 -3.04 7.09
CA GLY A 282 24.41 -2.78 7.04
C GLY A 282 25.19 -3.93 6.39
N VAL A 283 25.99 -3.53 5.39
CA VAL A 283 27.22 -4.12 4.83
C VAL A 283 27.08 -5.06 3.62
N CYS A 284 27.79 -4.60 2.58
CA CYS A 284 27.97 -5.07 1.21
C CYS A 284 28.13 -6.60 1.03
N ALA A 285 27.31 -7.17 0.16
CA ALA A 285 27.65 -8.36 -0.63
C ALA A 285 27.05 -8.22 -2.03
N GLU A 286 27.84 -8.56 -3.06
CA GLU A 286 27.48 -8.40 -4.47
C GLU A 286 26.17 -9.13 -4.83
N PHE A 287 25.29 -8.40 -5.51
CA PHE A 287 24.04 -8.91 -6.05
C PHE A 287 24.36 -9.76 -7.29
N THR A 288 24.34 -11.09 -7.19
CA THR A 288 24.40 -11.98 -8.36
C THR A 288 23.01 -12.16 -8.95
N THR A 289 22.88 -11.94 -10.25
CA THR A 289 21.66 -11.80 -11.07
C THR A 289 20.78 -13.05 -11.21
N SER A 290 20.59 -13.86 -10.16
CA SER A 290 19.94 -15.18 -10.30
C SER A 290 18.93 -15.60 -9.24
N ASN A 291 18.32 -14.69 -8.47
CA ASN A 291 17.17 -15.04 -7.62
C ASN A 291 16.03 -14.06 -7.84
N THR A 292 14.88 -14.60 -8.24
CA THR A 292 13.64 -13.86 -8.43
C THR A 292 13.16 -13.33 -7.08
N VAL A 293 12.67 -12.09 -7.05
CA VAL A 293 12.20 -11.36 -5.84
C VAL A 293 11.00 -12.05 -5.14
N PHE A 294 10.56 -13.20 -5.64
CA PHE A 294 9.47 -14.01 -5.09
C PHE A 294 9.72 -15.53 -5.16
N SER A 295 10.96 -16.03 -5.06
CA SER A 295 11.18 -17.48 -4.87
C SER A 295 11.06 -17.87 -3.39
N ASP A 296 10.16 -18.82 -3.15
CA ASP A 296 9.82 -19.50 -1.90
C ASP A 296 10.88 -19.47 -0.78
N CYS A 297 10.59 -18.74 0.29
CA CYS A 297 10.94 -19.22 1.62
C CYS A 297 9.77 -20.11 2.08
N THR A 298 9.87 -21.41 1.81
CA THR A 298 9.06 -22.41 2.50
C THR A 298 9.40 -22.33 3.98
N VAL A 299 8.54 -21.66 4.77
CA VAL A 299 8.68 -21.69 6.23
C VAL A 299 8.18 -23.05 6.70
N ALA A 300 9.10 -24.01 6.70
CA ALA A 300 8.99 -25.22 7.51
C ALA A 300 9.20 -24.82 8.98
N ASN A 301 8.20 -24.20 9.61
CA ASN A 301 8.09 -24.13 11.07
C ASN A 301 6.63 -23.90 11.43
N SER A 302 6.04 -24.90 12.08
CA SER A 302 4.72 -24.85 12.68
C SER A 302 4.60 -23.68 13.66
N TYR A 303 3.41 -23.08 13.73
CA TYR A 303 3.03 -22.15 14.78
C TYR A 303 3.35 -22.77 16.15
N GLN A 304 4.32 -22.22 16.88
CA GLN A 304 4.50 -22.54 18.29
C GLN A 304 3.70 -21.53 19.13
N ASN A 305 2.76 -22.06 19.90
CA ASN A 305 2.13 -21.35 21.01
C ASN A 305 3.21 -21.05 22.06
N VAL A 306 3.48 -19.78 22.33
CA VAL A 306 4.35 -19.38 23.44
C VAL A 306 3.47 -19.22 24.68
N SER A 307 3.52 -20.21 25.56
CA SER A 307 2.97 -20.18 26.92
C SER A 307 3.94 -19.47 27.88
N THR A 308 3.39 -18.58 28.71
CA THR A 308 3.80 -18.16 30.07
C THR A 308 5.28 -17.97 30.43
N GLU A 309 5.56 -16.72 30.83
CA GLU A 309 6.53 -16.25 31.84
C GLU A 309 8.04 -16.25 31.53
N THR A 310 8.60 -15.05 31.40
CA THR A 310 9.82 -14.67 32.14
C THR A 310 9.77 -13.17 32.47
N LEU A 311 9.47 -12.86 33.73
CA LEU A 311 9.63 -11.54 34.34
C LEU A 311 11.13 -11.27 34.58
N CYS A 312 11.61 -10.08 34.21
CA CYS A 312 12.85 -9.50 34.74
C CYS A 312 12.60 -8.02 35.07
N SER A 313 12.84 -7.66 36.34
CA SER A 313 12.67 -6.33 36.90
C SER A 313 13.94 -5.49 36.81
N VAL A 314 13.83 -4.26 36.32
CA VAL A 314 14.66 -3.12 36.72
C VAL A 314 13.74 -1.90 36.82
N ALA A 315 13.89 -1.13 37.88
CA ALA A 315 12.98 -0.08 38.32
C ALA A 315 12.73 1.02 37.26
N ASP A 316 11.47 1.45 37.17
CA ASP A 316 10.91 2.61 36.45
C ASP A 316 10.76 2.56 34.91
N THR A 317 10.94 1.41 34.27
CA THR A 317 10.53 1.22 32.86
C THR A 317 9.45 0.17 32.74
N VAL A 318 8.27 0.55 32.24
CA VAL A 318 7.19 -0.43 31.95
C VAL A 318 7.56 -1.20 30.69
N SER A 319 7.68 -2.53 30.79
CA SER A 319 8.12 -3.40 29.70
C SER A 319 7.05 -3.48 28.59
N PRO A 320 7.42 -3.27 27.31
CA PRO A 320 6.49 -3.41 26.20
C PRO A 320 6.15 -4.89 25.93
N ILE A 321 4.93 -5.15 25.46
CA ILE A 321 4.57 -6.45 24.90
C ILE A 321 4.93 -6.42 23.42
N CYS A 322 5.93 -7.20 23.01
CA CYS A 322 6.36 -7.28 21.63
C CYS A 322 5.88 -8.59 20.98
N THR A 323 5.19 -8.47 19.84
CA THR A 323 4.79 -9.62 19.01
C THR A 323 5.61 -9.65 17.73
N PHE A 324 6.09 -10.84 17.37
CA PHE A 324 6.81 -11.10 16.12
C PHE A 324 5.82 -11.58 15.06
N ASN A 325 5.79 -10.93 13.88
CA ASN A 325 4.99 -11.41 12.76
C ASN A 325 5.75 -11.21 11.43
N PRO A 326 6.06 -12.31 10.72
CA PRO A 326 6.88 -12.27 9.51
C PRO A 326 6.21 -11.54 8.32
N PHE A 327 4.88 -11.31 8.34
CA PHE A 327 4.22 -10.49 7.33
C PHE A 327 4.61 -9.00 7.38
N PHE A 328 5.17 -8.52 8.51
CA PHE A 328 5.57 -7.10 8.66
C PHE A 328 6.90 -6.75 7.99
N LEU A 329 7.69 -7.76 7.57
CA LEU A 329 8.93 -7.55 6.82
C LEU A 329 8.67 -6.92 5.43
N PHE A 330 7.45 -7.03 4.91
CA PHE A 330 7.04 -6.39 3.66
C PHE A 330 6.59 -4.93 3.84
N PHE A 331 6.47 -4.44 5.07
CA PHE A 331 5.92 -3.11 5.36
C PHE A 331 6.84 -2.22 6.20
N THR A 332 7.86 -2.78 6.88
CA THR A 332 8.94 -2.04 7.55
C THR A 332 10.18 -2.94 7.71
N THR A 333 11.35 -2.36 8.00
CA THR A 333 12.64 -3.07 8.16
C THR A 333 12.78 -3.85 9.48
N SER A 334 11.70 -4.13 10.21
CA SER A 334 11.72 -5.05 11.37
C SER A 334 10.38 -5.76 11.57
N GLY A 335 10.42 -7.06 11.91
CA GLY A 335 9.24 -7.91 12.13
C GLY A 335 8.63 -7.84 13.54
N TYR A 336 8.93 -6.80 14.32
CA TYR A 336 8.49 -6.66 15.71
C TYR A 336 7.52 -5.48 15.87
N ARG A 337 6.38 -5.73 16.52
CA ARG A 337 5.46 -4.69 16.98
C ARG A 337 5.48 -4.66 18.51
N CYS A 338 5.94 -3.56 19.11
CA CYS A 338 5.93 -3.37 20.56
C CYS A 338 4.80 -2.40 20.94
N MET A 339 3.92 -2.82 21.86
CA MET A 339 2.85 -1.98 22.40
C MET A 339 3.21 -1.45 23.79
N CYS A 340 2.95 -0.17 24.03
CA CYS A 340 3.10 0.48 25.33
C CYS A 340 1.74 0.65 26.03
N PRO A 341 1.70 0.67 27.38
CA PRO A 341 0.50 0.99 28.14
C PRO A 341 -0.03 2.40 27.85
N LEU A 342 -1.33 2.62 28.07
CA LEU A 342 -1.98 3.94 28.01
C LEU A 342 -1.20 4.99 28.82
N GLY A 343 -0.95 6.16 28.22
CA GLY A 343 -0.20 7.26 28.84
C GLY A 343 1.32 7.22 28.60
N SER A 344 1.81 6.29 27.78
CA SER A 344 3.23 6.20 27.41
C SER A 344 3.41 5.98 25.91
N TYR A 345 4.58 6.36 25.38
CA TYR A 345 4.94 6.14 23.98
C TYR A 345 6.21 5.28 23.87
N PRO A 346 6.33 4.43 22.84
CA PRO A 346 7.52 3.63 22.62
C PRO A 346 8.68 4.51 22.15
N PHE A 347 9.86 4.31 22.74
CA PHE A 347 11.13 4.91 22.33
C PHE A 347 12.14 3.81 22.07
N ILE A 348 12.81 3.88 20.93
CA ILE A 348 13.84 2.92 20.52
C ILE A 348 15.18 3.63 20.72
N PHE A 349 16.07 3.01 21.49
CA PHE A 349 17.39 3.59 21.74
C PHE A 349 18.21 3.60 20.43
N PRO A 350 18.91 4.70 20.09
CA PRO A 350 19.83 4.70 18.97
C PRO A 350 20.92 3.63 19.19
N PHE A 351 21.35 2.94 18.14
CA PHE A 351 22.39 1.89 18.23
C PHE A 351 23.68 2.35 18.92
N SER A 352 24.00 3.65 18.89
CA SER A 352 25.14 4.23 19.60
C SER A 352 25.06 4.15 21.13
N TYR A 353 23.88 3.84 21.69
CA TYR A 353 23.63 3.70 23.13
C TYR A 353 23.43 2.24 23.59
N VAL A 354 23.46 1.27 22.66
CA VAL A 354 23.13 -0.13 22.95
C VAL A 354 24.39 -0.98 22.82
N SER A 355 24.88 -1.51 23.95
CA SER A 355 25.99 -2.46 23.94
C SER A 355 25.54 -3.81 23.39
N SER A 356 26.47 -4.62 22.86
CA SER A 356 26.20 -5.98 22.39
C SER A 356 25.66 -6.94 23.47
N ALA A 357 25.63 -6.51 24.73
CA ALA A 357 25.09 -7.26 25.88
C ALA A 357 23.68 -6.81 26.31
N SER A 358 23.10 -5.78 25.69
CA SER A 358 21.81 -5.21 26.09
C SER A 358 20.63 -6.00 25.49
N THR A 359 19.71 -6.47 26.34
CA THR A 359 18.54 -7.30 25.95
C THR A 359 17.25 -6.52 25.65
N ALA A 360 17.27 -5.19 25.77
CA ALA A 360 16.13 -4.33 25.47
C ALA A 360 16.50 -3.31 24.39
N VAL A 361 15.79 -3.37 23.25
CA VAL A 361 15.97 -2.47 22.09
C VAL A 361 14.94 -1.34 22.10
N SER A 362 13.95 -1.39 22.99
CA SER A 362 12.89 -0.40 23.13
C SER A 362 12.44 -0.26 24.59
N ALA A 363 11.97 0.93 24.97
CA ALA A 363 11.38 1.24 26.26
C ALA A 363 10.16 2.15 26.09
N CYS A 364 9.21 2.10 27.03
CA CYS A 364 8.05 3.00 27.04
C CYS A 364 8.35 4.22 27.93
N PHE A 365 8.17 5.42 27.39
CA PHE A 365 8.35 6.68 28.13
C PHE A 365 6.99 7.32 28.44
N PRO A 366 6.76 7.82 29.66
CA PRO A 366 5.52 8.48 30.03
C PRO A 366 5.37 9.80 29.27
N ILE A 367 4.16 10.08 28.78
CA ILE A 367 3.83 11.38 28.19
C ILE A 367 3.73 12.38 29.34
N SER A 368 4.65 13.36 29.40
CA SER A 368 4.59 14.45 30.38
C SER A 368 4.38 15.81 29.70
N GLY A 369 3.42 16.56 30.22
CA GLY A 369 3.03 17.89 29.75
C GLY A 369 1.83 18.37 30.55
N SER A 370 1.86 19.61 31.03
CA SER A 370 0.71 20.23 31.70
C SER A 370 -0.40 20.53 30.70
N TYR A 371 -1.65 20.26 31.09
CA TYR A 371 -2.85 20.61 30.33
C TYR A 371 -2.78 22.08 29.89
N CYS A 372 -2.99 22.35 28.59
CA CYS A 372 -3.35 23.69 28.16
C CYS A 372 -4.74 23.99 28.74
N THR A 373 -4.79 24.74 29.84
CA THR A 373 -6.02 25.34 30.33
C THR A 373 -6.50 26.39 29.33
N THR A 374 -7.80 26.34 29.07
CA THR A 374 -8.58 27.04 28.02
C THR A 374 -8.20 28.47 27.73
#